data_AF-A0A957J7I7-F1
#
_entry.id   AF-A0A957J7I7-F1
#
_cell.length_a   1.000
_cell.length_b   1.000
_cell.length_c   1.000
_cell.angle_alpha   90.00
_cell.angle_beta   90.00
_cell.angle_gamma   90.00
#
_symmetry.space_group_name_H-M   'P 1'
#
loop_
_entity.id
_entity.type
_entity.pdbx_description
1 polymer ?
#
loop_
_entity_poly.entity_id
_entity_poly.type
_entity_poly.pdbx_seq_one_letter_code
_entity_poly.pdbx_strand_id
1 'polypeptide(L)'
;MRPMRTPQQTLFNGSIGLVIGLFLSRLISEQFLSGQPVFILSLTAVFSATFSLFFHRFPSQKTWPLSLLWLYVFYPTPRPDFGLAVGFTAVVAILLINLPTAHAPRRLALLALIAPLLLYSLTLAPALLPADNGEFQLVGATLGLAHPPGFPLYTLLAHLSTWLPLPLTAGQKINLLSAVLASLTLGLVALTTQHLTQTNNAKHSVVATSVAVLALATSTTFWAQAVMANIRIPTAVFATLAFYALFRFHTATRLTDTPSADRWLALFALTMSLGLTHHLSLAFMALVMGLFILWVDPRFLLAPSRWTRPCLAALLGLLPLLYLPLADPTLRDPAAFLAYALGLGFQGDFFYFHTAA
;
A
#
# COMPACT_ATOMS: atom_id res chain seq x y z
N MET A 1 -20.22 -14.54 -36.73
CA MET A 1 -19.37 -13.65 -37.55
C MET A 1 -18.72 -12.63 -36.63
N ARG A 2 -17.39 -12.46 -36.63
CA ARG A 2 -16.74 -11.35 -35.90
C ARG A 2 -17.07 -10.05 -36.63
N PRO A 3 -17.46 -8.96 -35.96
CA PRO A 3 -17.70 -7.68 -36.63
C PRO A 3 -16.42 -7.22 -37.33
N MET A 4 -16.55 -6.78 -38.59
CA MET A 4 -15.44 -6.20 -39.35
C MET A 4 -14.96 -4.92 -38.66
N ARG A 5 -13.64 -4.81 -38.44
CA ARG A 5 -13.01 -3.63 -37.82
C ARG A 5 -12.98 -2.47 -38.79
N THR A 6 -13.18 -1.25 -38.30
CA THR A 6 -13.04 -0.06 -39.14
C THR A 6 -11.56 0.21 -39.47
N PRO A 7 -11.25 0.84 -40.61
CA PRO A 7 -9.86 1.21 -40.95
C PRO A 7 -9.15 2.01 -39.85
N GLN A 8 -9.87 2.86 -39.13
CA GLN A 8 -9.35 3.63 -37.99
C GLN A 8 -8.92 2.72 -36.81
N GLN A 9 -9.68 1.67 -36.50
CA GLN A 9 -9.32 0.72 -35.44
C GLN A 9 -8.09 -0.12 -35.82
N THR A 10 -8.00 -0.49 -37.09
CA THR A 10 -6.87 -1.20 -37.69
C THR A 10 -5.58 -0.38 -37.57
N LEU A 11 -5.62 0.91 -37.91
CA LEU A 11 -4.50 1.84 -37.74
C LEU A 11 -4.10 2.04 -36.27
N PHE A 12 -5.08 2.25 -35.38
CA PHE A 12 -4.81 2.40 -33.94
C PHE A 12 -4.13 1.16 -33.33
N ASN A 13 -4.58 -0.05 -33.67
CA ASN A 13 -3.95 -1.26 -33.15
C ASN A 13 -2.52 -1.46 -33.68
N GLY A 14 -2.25 -1.01 -34.91
CA GLY A 14 -0.91 -0.97 -35.47
C GLY A 14 0.01 -0.03 -34.68
N SER A 15 -0.46 1.17 -34.31
CA SER A 15 0.33 2.11 -33.52
C SER A 15 0.64 1.61 -32.10
N ILE A 16 -0.25 0.79 -31.52
CA ILE A 16 0.01 0.13 -30.23
C ILE A 16 1.17 -0.87 -30.32
N GLY A 17 1.23 -1.68 -31.37
CA GLY A 17 2.35 -2.60 -31.53
C GLY A 17 3.66 -1.88 -31.86
N LEU A 18 3.59 -0.79 -32.64
CA LEU A 18 4.74 0.09 -32.90
C LEU A 18 5.32 0.65 -31.60
N VAL A 19 4.47 1.22 -30.72
CA VAL A 19 4.96 1.83 -29.48
C VAL A 19 5.56 0.82 -28.52
N ILE A 20 5.03 -0.40 -28.43
CA ILE A 20 5.63 -1.47 -27.63
C ILE A 20 7.02 -1.82 -28.16
N GLY A 21 7.16 -1.94 -29.48
CA GLY A 21 8.43 -2.28 -30.10
C GLY A 21 9.50 -1.20 -29.89
N LEU A 22 9.11 0.07 -30.07
CA LEU A 22 9.97 1.22 -29.78
C LEU A 22 10.35 1.28 -28.29
N PHE A 23 9.38 1.08 -27.39
CA PHE A 23 9.57 1.09 -25.94
C PHE A 23 10.58 0.03 -25.49
N LEU A 24 10.38 -1.23 -25.88
CA LEU A 24 11.24 -2.33 -25.47
C LEU A 24 12.64 -2.22 -26.07
N SER A 25 12.75 -1.82 -27.34
CA SER A 25 14.05 -1.59 -27.97
C SER A 25 14.83 -0.49 -27.27
N ARG A 26 14.16 0.62 -26.93
CA ARG A 26 14.77 1.72 -26.17
C ARG A 26 15.19 1.30 -24.77
N LEU A 27 14.33 0.58 -24.04
CA LEU A 27 14.61 0.14 -22.67
C LEU A 27 15.82 -0.80 -22.63
N ILE A 28 15.91 -1.74 -23.57
CA ILE A 28 17.04 -2.68 -23.67
C ILE A 28 18.31 -1.95 -24.12
N SER A 29 18.20 -1.01 -25.07
CA SER A 29 19.38 -0.31 -25.58
C SER A 29 20.02 0.61 -24.55
N GLU A 30 19.21 1.32 -23.76
CA GLU A 30 19.67 2.17 -22.66
C GLU A 30 20.37 1.37 -21.55
N GLN A 31 19.98 0.10 -21.34
CA GLN A 31 20.56 -0.75 -20.28
C GLN A 31 21.79 -1.55 -20.73
N PHE A 32 21.85 -2.00 -21.98
CA PHE A 32 22.79 -3.05 -22.38
C PHE A 32 23.61 -2.76 -23.66
N LEU A 33 23.20 -1.80 -24.50
CA LEU A 33 23.69 -1.71 -25.89
C LEU A 33 24.29 -0.35 -26.23
N SER A 34 24.81 0.37 -25.23
CA SER A 34 25.46 1.67 -25.43
C SER A 34 26.55 1.59 -26.50
N GLY A 35 26.41 2.39 -27.57
CA GLY A 35 27.42 2.51 -28.63
C GLY A 35 27.29 1.54 -29.83
N GLN A 36 26.19 0.78 -29.96
CA GLN A 36 25.98 -0.13 -31.11
C GLN A 36 24.79 0.28 -32.00
N PRO A 37 24.94 1.28 -32.88
CA PRO A 37 23.80 1.88 -33.61
C PRO A 37 23.10 0.89 -34.55
N VAL A 38 23.85 0.03 -35.23
CA VAL A 38 23.28 -0.97 -36.15
C VAL A 38 22.39 -1.96 -35.39
N PHE A 39 22.87 -2.45 -34.25
CA PHE A 39 22.11 -3.41 -33.43
C PHE A 39 20.85 -2.76 -32.84
N ILE A 40 20.92 -1.50 -32.40
CA ILE A 40 19.77 -0.74 -31.92
C ILE A 40 18.72 -0.57 -33.03
N LEU A 41 19.14 -0.20 -34.24
CA LEU A 41 18.23 -0.04 -35.38
C LEU A 41 17.57 -1.37 -35.78
N SER A 42 18.35 -2.46 -35.82
CA SER A 42 17.83 -3.81 -36.10
C SER A 42 16.84 -4.27 -35.04
N LEU A 43 17.17 -4.11 -33.75
CA LEU A 43 16.29 -4.46 -32.63
C LEU A 43 14.98 -3.67 -32.71
N THR A 44 15.07 -2.37 -32.98
CA THR A 44 13.92 -1.48 -33.11
C THR A 44 13.01 -1.90 -34.26
N ALA A 45 13.58 -2.19 -35.43
CA ALA A 45 12.81 -2.61 -36.59
C ALA A 45 12.11 -3.97 -36.35
N VAL A 46 12.83 -4.95 -35.82
CA VAL A 46 12.29 -6.29 -35.52
C VAL A 46 11.17 -6.18 -34.49
N PHE A 47 11.41 -5.53 -33.35
CA PHE A 47 10.40 -5.43 -32.30
C PHE A 47 9.16 -4.68 -32.77
N SER A 48 9.34 -3.54 -33.43
CA SER A 48 8.23 -2.73 -33.96
C SER A 48 7.37 -3.52 -34.94
N ALA A 49 7.98 -4.27 -35.85
CA ALA A 49 7.27 -5.11 -36.81
C ALA A 49 6.53 -6.27 -36.12
N THR A 50 7.22 -7.02 -35.25
CA THR A 50 6.65 -8.18 -34.55
C THR A 50 5.47 -7.77 -33.67
N PHE A 51 5.61 -6.74 -32.84
CA PHE A 51 4.54 -6.29 -31.96
C PHE A 51 3.39 -5.64 -32.73
N SER A 52 3.65 -4.91 -33.82
CA SER A 52 2.60 -4.40 -34.72
C SER A 52 1.77 -5.53 -35.30
N LEU A 53 2.39 -6.60 -35.83
CA LEU A 53 1.68 -7.75 -36.37
C LEU A 53 0.87 -8.51 -35.31
N PHE A 54 1.42 -8.64 -34.09
CA PHE A 54 0.76 -9.35 -33.00
C PHE A 54 -0.43 -8.56 -32.42
N PHE A 55 -0.22 -7.30 -32.03
CA PHE A 55 -1.24 -6.47 -31.40
C PHE A 55 -2.35 -6.03 -32.35
N HIS A 56 -2.11 -6.09 -33.66
CA HIS A 56 -3.14 -5.86 -34.67
C HIS A 56 -4.38 -6.75 -34.51
N ARG A 57 -4.23 -7.92 -33.87
CA ARG A 57 -5.30 -8.90 -33.68
C ARG A 57 -6.16 -8.62 -32.45
N PHE A 58 -5.74 -7.75 -31.53
CA PHE A 58 -6.47 -7.46 -30.29
C PHE A 58 -7.43 -6.27 -30.46
N PRO A 59 -8.55 -6.22 -29.72
CA PRO A 59 -9.49 -5.09 -29.78
C PRO A 59 -8.87 -3.84 -29.16
N SER A 60 -9.00 -2.68 -29.82
CA SER A 60 -8.44 -1.40 -29.35
C SER A 60 -8.94 -1.00 -27.96
N GLN A 61 -10.21 -1.28 -27.66
CA GLN A 61 -10.82 -1.04 -26.34
C GLN A 61 -10.09 -1.76 -25.19
N LYS A 62 -9.38 -2.85 -25.50
CA LYS A 62 -8.66 -3.67 -24.53
C LYS A 62 -7.17 -3.32 -24.43
N THR A 63 -6.61 -2.66 -25.43
CA THR A 63 -5.16 -2.45 -25.54
C THR A 63 -4.75 -0.99 -25.51
N TRP A 64 -5.71 -0.05 -25.57
CA TRP A 64 -5.42 1.38 -25.60
C TRP A 64 -4.47 1.88 -24.50
N PRO A 65 -4.44 1.34 -23.25
CA PRO A 65 -3.53 1.86 -22.23
C PRO A 65 -2.03 1.67 -22.56
N LEU A 66 -1.70 0.80 -23.51
CA LEU A 66 -0.34 0.69 -24.04
C LEU A 66 0.12 1.96 -24.77
N SER A 67 -0.79 2.87 -25.12
CA SER A 67 -0.40 4.17 -25.66
C SER A 67 0.40 5.01 -24.66
N LEU A 68 0.28 4.74 -23.34
CA LEU A 68 1.10 5.38 -22.31
C LEU A 68 2.59 5.17 -22.53
N LEU A 69 2.99 4.09 -23.20
CA LEU A 69 4.40 3.81 -23.54
C LEU A 69 5.04 4.92 -24.37
N TRP A 70 4.24 5.72 -25.10
CA TRP A 70 4.74 6.89 -25.83
C TRP A 70 5.41 7.91 -24.91
N LEU A 71 4.99 8.00 -23.64
CA LEU A 71 5.59 8.90 -22.65
C LEU A 71 7.09 8.63 -22.47
N TYR A 72 7.49 7.35 -22.44
CA TYR A 72 8.90 6.99 -22.35
C TYR A 72 9.58 7.06 -23.72
N VAL A 73 8.91 6.62 -24.79
CA VAL A 73 9.49 6.68 -26.15
C VAL A 73 9.90 8.10 -26.56
N PHE A 74 9.12 9.11 -26.17
CA PHE A 74 9.45 10.52 -26.43
C PHE A 74 10.19 11.23 -25.29
N TYR A 75 10.51 10.54 -24.20
CA TYR A 75 11.23 11.15 -23.09
C TYR A 75 12.64 11.57 -23.54
N PRO A 76 13.11 12.80 -23.24
CA PRO A 76 14.29 13.37 -23.90
C PRO A 76 15.62 12.75 -23.45
N THR A 77 15.67 12.11 -22.27
CA THR A 77 16.91 11.61 -21.69
C THR A 77 16.84 10.10 -21.38
N PRO A 78 17.99 9.38 -21.40
CA PRO A 78 18.04 7.99 -20.98
C PRO A 78 17.70 7.86 -19.50
N ARG A 79 16.60 7.17 -19.20
CA ARG A 79 16.06 6.97 -17.85
C ARG A 79 15.31 5.63 -17.78
N PRO A 80 16.05 4.50 -17.71
CA PRO A 80 15.43 3.18 -17.72
C PRO A 80 14.49 2.95 -16.54
N ASP A 81 14.72 3.62 -15.41
CA ASP A 81 13.84 3.65 -14.25
C ASP A 81 12.46 4.27 -14.57
N PHE A 82 12.45 5.41 -15.28
CA PHE A 82 11.22 6.01 -15.79
C PHE A 82 10.57 5.15 -16.89
N GLY A 83 11.37 4.47 -17.71
CA GLY A 83 10.85 3.50 -18.69
C GLY A 83 10.09 2.35 -18.01
N LEU A 84 10.70 1.71 -17.02
CA LEU A 84 10.08 0.63 -16.24
C LEU A 84 8.80 1.10 -15.54
N ALA A 85 8.77 2.34 -15.02
CA ALA A 85 7.58 2.96 -14.45
C ALA A 85 6.40 3.02 -15.43
N VAL A 86 6.64 3.58 -16.61
CA VAL A 86 5.63 3.75 -17.65
C VAL A 86 5.17 2.38 -18.15
N GLY A 87 6.11 1.45 -18.34
CA GLY A 87 5.84 0.07 -18.76
C GLY A 87 4.92 -0.65 -17.78
N PHE A 88 5.27 -0.64 -16.49
CA PHE A 88 4.44 -1.25 -15.46
C PHE A 88 3.06 -0.59 -15.41
N THR A 89 2.99 0.74 -15.46
CA THR A 89 1.71 1.48 -15.45
C THR A 89 0.80 1.05 -16.61
N ALA A 90 1.36 0.91 -17.81
CA ALA A 90 0.62 0.44 -18.99
C ALA A 90 0.14 -1.01 -18.83
N VAL A 91 1.00 -1.91 -18.30
CA VAL A 91 0.65 -3.31 -18.04
C VAL A 91 -0.47 -3.40 -17.01
N VAL A 92 -0.37 -2.68 -15.90
CA VAL A 92 -1.44 -2.60 -14.90
C VAL A 92 -2.70 -2.15 -15.59
N ALA A 93 -2.70 -0.99 -16.25
CA ALA A 93 -3.87 -0.43 -16.91
C ALA A 93 -4.56 -1.40 -17.88
N ILE A 94 -3.80 -2.19 -18.66
CA ILE A 94 -4.33 -3.29 -19.47
C ILE A 94 -5.02 -4.33 -18.60
N LEU A 95 -4.34 -4.87 -17.58
CA LEU A 95 -4.90 -5.91 -16.72
C LEU A 95 -6.24 -5.44 -16.15
N LEU A 96 -6.37 -4.17 -15.76
CA LEU A 96 -7.61 -3.63 -15.19
C LEU A 96 -8.77 -3.67 -16.13
N ILE A 97 -8.56 -3.16 -17.34
CA ILE A 97 -9.62 -3.03 -18.34
C ILE A 97 -10.04 -4.42 -18.83
N ASN A 98 -9.14 -5.40 -18.75
CA ASN A 98 -9.35 -6.75 -19.26
C ASN A 98 -9.76 -7.80 -18.24
N LEU A 99 -9.75 -7.52 -16.94
CA LEU A 99 -10.33 -8.44 -15.95
C LEU A 99 -11.84 -8.72 -16.30
N PRO A 100 -12.49 -9.75 -15.75
CA PRO A 100 -13.91 -10.07 -15.99
C PRO A 100 -14.90 -9.28 -15.10
N THR A 101 -15.99 -8.74 -15.67
CA THR A 101 -16.86 -7.67 -15.05
C THR A 101 -17.62 -8.14 -13.82
N ALA A 102 -17.81 -9.46 -13.70
CA ALA A 102 -18.34 -10.12 -12.52
C ALA A 102 -17.51 -9.86 -11.24
N HIS A 103 -16.31 -9.28 -11.33
CA HIS A 103 -15.42 -9.02 -10.19
C HIS A 103 -15.05 -7.53 -10.04
N ALA A 104 -15.79 -6.62 -10.69
CA ALA A 104 -15.54 -5.17 -10.67
C ALA A 104 -15.09 -4.58 -9.31
N PRO A 105 -15.73 -4.92 -8.15
CA PRO A 105 -15.26 -4.41 -6.87
C PRO A 105 -13.83 -4.87 -6.52
N ARG A 106 -13.54 -6.17 -6.67
CA ARG A 106 -12.20 -6.72 -6.39
C ARG A 106 -11.11 -6.10 -7.27
N ARG A 107 -11.43 -5.76 -8.53
CA ARG A 107 -10.46 -5.11 -9.42
C ARG A 107 -10.07 -3.73 -8.97
N LEU A 108 -11.06 -2.94 -8.54
CA LEU A 108 -10.83 -1.54 -8.18
C LEU A 108 -10.08 -1.45 -6.84
N ALA A 109 -10.27 -2.42 -5.95
CA ALA A 109 -9.44 -2.60 -4.77
C ALA A 109 -8.01 -3.02 -5.12
N LEU A 110 -7.83 -3.99 -6.03
CA LEU A 110 -6.51 -4.39 -6.51
C LEU A 110 -5.77 -3.22 -7.18
N LEU A 111 -6.52 -2.35 -7.84
CA LEU A 111 -6.02 -1.12 -8.44
C LEU A 111 -5.52 -0.10 -7.47
N ALA A 112 -6.35 0.18 -6.48
CA ALA A 112 -6.05 1.09 -5.40
C ALA A 112 -4.81 0.62 -4.61
N LEU A 113 -4.46 -0.67 -4.72
CA LEU A 113 -3.21 -1.20 -4.19
C LEU A 113 -2.05 -1.07 -5.19
N ILE A 114 -2.20 -1.58 -6.41
CA ILE A 114 -1.06 -1.72 -7.34
C ILE A 114 -0.61 -0.36 -7.91
N ALA A 115 -1.53 0.49 -8.33
CA ALA A 115 -1.15 1.74 -9.00
C ALA A 115 -0.42 2.73 -8.06
N PRO A 116 -0.89 2.96 -6.82
CA PRO A 116 -0.16 3.78 -5.85
C PRO A 116 1.16 3.15 -5.42
N LEU A 117 1.24 1.82 -5.31
CA LEU A 117 2.49 1.14 -4.95
C LEU A 117 3.61 1.50 -5.91
N LEU A 118 3.31 1.52 -7.21
CA LEU A 118 4.28 1.96 -8.21
C LEU A 118 4.61 3.42 -8.06
N LEU A 119 3.59 4.27 -8.00
CA LEU A 119 3.76 5.71 -7.96
C LEU A 119 4.68 6.10 -6.81
N TYR A 120 4.44 5.53 -5.63
CA TYR A 120 5.26 5.76 -4.45
C TYR A 120 6.61 5.08 -4.55
N SER A 121 6.72 3.86 -5.10
CA SER A 121 8.01 3.19 -5.33
C SER A 121 8.93 4.00 -6.24
N LEU A 122 8.37 4.69 -7.24
CA LEU A 122 9.11 5.53 -8.19
C LEU A 122 9.45 6.91 -7.65
N THR A 123 8.77 7.33 -6.57
CA THR A 123 8.97 8.62 -5.91
C THR A 123 9.51 8.45 -4.50
N LEU A 124 10.06 7.27 -4.17
CA LEU A 124 10.70 7.01 -2.88
C LEU A 124 11.79 8.03 -2.62
N ALA A 125 11.90 8.48 -1.38
CA ALA A 125 12.99 9.33 -0.99
C ALA A 125 14.33 8.56 -1.13
N PRO A 126 15.33 9.14 -1.82
CA PRO A 126 16.47 8.38 -2.34
C PRO A 126 17.56 8.10 -1.30
N ALA A 127 17.56 8.81 -0.17
CA ALA A 127 18.69 8.85 0.77
C ALA A 127 18.25 8.74 2.24
N LEU A 128 19.25 8.81 3.13
CA LEU A 128 19.04 9.02 4.57
C LEU A 128 18.27 10.33 4.79
N LEU A 129 17.24 10.27 5.61
CA LEU A 129 16.33 11.38 5.85
C LEU A 129 16.67 12.10 7.16
N PRO A 130 16.30 13.39 7.31
CA PRO A 130 16.47 14.09 8.58
C PRO A 130 15.39 13.68 9.59
N ALA A 131 15.66 14.00 10.86
CA ALA A 131 14.74 13.83 11.99
C ALA A 131 14.25 12.38 12.15
N ASP A 132 13.02 12.20 12.63
CA ASP A 132 12.40 10.90 12.92
C ASP A 132 12.49 9.94 11.74
N ASN A 133 12.40 10.42 10.49
CA ASN A 133 12.47 9.54 9.32
C ASN A 133 13.85 8.85 9.21
N GLY A 134 14.93 9.59 9.50
CA GLY A 134 16.29 9.03 9.51
C GLY A 134 16.52 8.09 10.68
N GLU A 135 16.00 8.46 11.85
CA GLU A 135 16.00 7.60 13.03
C GLU A 135 15.29 6.28 12.74
N PHE A 136 14.09 6.31 12.17
CA PHE A 136 13.34 5.11 11.79
C PHE A 136 14.06 4.24 10.75
N GLN A 137 14.80 4.86 9.82
CA GLN A 137 15.68 4.12 8.91
C GLN A 137 16.82 3.43 9.65
N LEU A 138 17.45 4.10 10.62
CA LEU A 138 18.55 3.56 11.41
C LEU A 138 18.08 2.44 12.35
N VAL A 139 17.12 2.76 13.22
CA VAL A 139 16.53 1.86 14.22
C VAL A 139 15.92 0.63 13.55
N GLY A 140 15.19 0.82 12.45
CA GLY A 140 14.66 -0.31 11.68
C GLY A 140 15.77 -1.19 11.10
N ALA A 141 16.87 -0.60 10.60
CA ALA A 141 17.99 -1.38 10.07
C ALA A 141 18.76 -2.15 11.14
N THR A 142 18.95 -1.58 12.32
CA THR A 142 19.75 -2.17 13.41
C THR A 142 18.93 -2.96 14.42
N LEU A 143 17.60 -2.94 14.31
CA LEU A 143 16.70 -3.48 15.32
C LEU A 143 16.94 -2.82 16.69
N GLY A 144 17.14 -1.49 16.70
CA GLY A 144 17.38 -0.68 17.88
C GLY A 144 16.10 -0.07 18.50
N LEU A 145 16.28 0.82 19.47
CA LEU A 145 15.16 1.53 20.12
C LEU A 145 15.02 2.94 19.52
N ALA A 146 13.85 3.28 18.98
CA ALA A 146 13.51 4.67 18.60
C ALA A 146 13.21 5.51 19.84
N HIS A 147 12.97 6.81 19.71
CA HIS A 147 12.47 7.65 20.80
C HIS A 147 11.12 7.13 21.35
N PRO A 148 10.79 7.41 22.63
CA PRO A 148 9.50 7.06 23.21
C PRO A 148 8.31 7.47 22.32
N PRO A 149 7.32 6.59 22.05
CA PRO A 149 7.05 5.30 22.70
C PRO A 149 7.80 4.08 22.12
N GLY A 150 8.79 4.29 21.25
CA GLY A 150 9.67 3.25 20.69
C GLY A 150 9.12 2.47 19.50
N PHE A 151 7.84 2.62 19.18
CA PHE A 151 7.18 2.09 17.97
C PHE A 151 7.50 0.61 17.67
N PRO A 152 7.43 -0.31 18.65
CA PRO A 152 7.97 -1.67 18.54
C PRO A 152 7.47 -2.44 17.31
N LEU A 153 6.17 -2.37 17.00
CA LEU A 153 5.62 -3.03 15.81
C LEU A 153 6.22 -2.49 14.51
N TYR A 154 6.37 -1.16 14.41
CA TYR A 154 6.99 -0.55 13.24
C TYR A 154 8.46 -0.92 13.12
N THR A 155 9.22 -0.93 14.22
CA THR A 155 10.64 -1.34 14.24
C THR A 155 10.82 -2.77 13.75
N LEU A 156 10.00 -3.71 14.23
CA LEU A 156 10.04 -5.11 13.80
C LEU A 156 9.73 -5.26 12.30
N LEU A 157 8.70 -4.56 11.80
CA LEU A 157 8.32 -4.58 10.38
C LEU A 157 9.39 -3.90 9.50
N ALA A 158 9.95 -2.79 9.96
CA ALA A 158 11.03 -2.08 9.28
C ALA A 158 12.26 -2.98 9.15
N HIS A 159 12.65 -3.66 10.22
CA HIS A 159 13.76 -4.61 10.18
C HIS A 159 13.50 -5.76 9.21
N LEU A 160 12.31 -6.37 9.26
CA LEU A 160 11.92 -7.43 8.33
C LEU A 160 11.98 -6.96 6.86
N SER A 161 11.60 -5.70 6.59
CA SER A 161 11.66 -5.14 5.23
C SER A 161 13.10 -5.08 4.68
N THR A 162 14.12 -4.97 5.56
CA THR A 162 15.52 -4.90 5.12
C THR A 162 16.01 -6.21 4.50
N TRP A 163 15.36 -7.33 4.79
CA TRP A 163 15.68 -8.66 4.27
C TRP A 163 15.21 -8.88 2.84
N LEU A 164 14.42 -7.97 2.28
CA LEU A 164 13.99 -8.05 0.88
C LEU A 164 15.23 -8.09 -0.05
N PRO A 165 15.33 -9.06 -0.97
CA PRO A 165 16.48 -9.22 -1.87
C PRO A 165 16.40 -8.23 -3.05
N LEU A 166 16.23 -6.95 -2.75
CA LEU A 166 16.20 -5.85 -3.70
C LEU A 166 17.53 -5.10 -3.66
N PRO A 167 18.02 -4.56 -4.81
CA PRO A 167 19.24 -3.76 -4.90
C PRO A 167 19.02 -2.34 -4.35
N LEU A 168 18.50 -2.24 -3.13
CA LEU A 168 18.19 -1.01 -2.40
C LEU A 168 18.97 -1.00 -1.09
N THR A 169 19.30 0.19 -0.58
CA THR A 169 19.85 0.33 0.78
C THR A 169 18.82 -0.08 1.83
N ALA A 170 19.25 -0.39 3.06
CA ALA A 170 18.32 -0.72 4.15
C ALA A 170 17.28 0.40 4.38
N GLY A 171 17.72 1.66 4.41
CA GLY A 171 16.83 2.82 4.53
C GLY A 171 15.83 2.96 3.38
N GLN A 172 16.24 2.64 2.15
CA GLN A 172 15.33 2.62 0.99
C GLN A 172 14.30 1.48 1.07
N LYS A 173 14.67 0.30 1.60
CA LYS A 173 13.71 -0.79 1.84
C LYS A 173 12.68 -0.43 2.92
N ILE A 174 13.08 0.34 3.93
CA ILE A 174 12.17 0.85 4.96
C ILE A 174 11.27 1.97 4.39
N ASN A 175 11.77 2.82 3.48
CA ASN A 175 10.92 3.75 2.72
C ASN A 175 9.90 2.96 1.86
N LEU A 176 10.33 1.88 1.22
CA LEU A 176 9.46 1.00 0.43
C LEU A 176 8.37 0.32 1.29
N LEU A 177 8.68 -0.06 2.54
CA LEU A 177 7.65 -0.54 3.48
C LEU A 177 6.52 0.48 3.65
N SER A 178 6.86 1.77 3.75
CA SER A 178 5.85 2.85 3.85
C SER A 178 5.01 2.94 2.58
N ALA A 179 5.61 2.80 1.40
CA ALA A 179 4.86 2.76 0.13
C ALA A 179 3.91 1.54 0.06
N VAL A 180 4.35 0.37 0.52
CA VAL A 180 3.52 -0.85 0.60
C VAL A 180 2.33 -0.65 1.54
N LEU A 181 2.57 -0.14 2.73
CA LEU A 181 1.51 0.11 3.73
C LEU A 181 0.54 1.21 3.28
N ALA A 182 1.02 2.25 2.61
CA ALA A 182 0.18 3.30 2.04
C ALA A 182 -0.74 2.73 0.95
N SER A 183 -0.20 1.85 0.11
CA SER A 183 -0.95 1.17 -0.94
C SER A 183 -1.98 0.19 -0.38
N LEU A 184 -1.64 -0.52 0.70
CA LEU A 184 -2.57 -1.35 1.44
C LEU A 184 -3.73 -0.51 2.03
N THR A 185 -3.41 0.65 2.60
CA THR A 185 -4.42 1.61 3.11
C THR A 185 -5.40 1.99 1.99
N LEU A 186 -4.91 2.33 0.80
CA LEU A 186 -5.75 2.69 -0.34
C LEU A 186 -6.60 1.52 -0.85
N GLY A 187 -6.06 0.31 -0.85
CA GLY A 187 -6.82 -0.92 -1.10
C GLY A 187 -7.96 -1.13 -0.09
N LEU A 188 -7.71 -0.88 1.21
CA LEU A 188 -8.72 -0.96 2.27
C LEU A 188 -9.78 0.14 2.14
N VAL A 189 -9.39 1.37 1.79
CA VAL A 189 -10.32 2.46 1.47
C VAL A 189 -11.23 2.06 0.31
N ALA A 190 -10.69 1.43 -0.73
CA ALA A 190 -11.48 0.94 -1.84
C ALA A 190 -12.49 -0.13 -1.43
N LEU A 191 -12.05 -1.14 -0.67
CA LEU A 191 -12.94 -2.20 -0.16
C LEU A 191 -14.04 -1.64 0.75
N THR A 192 -13.69 -0.68 1.61
CA THR A 192 -14.63 -0.03 2.53
C THR A 192 -15.66 0.80 1.78
N THR A 193 -15.21 1.62 0.83
CA THR A 193 -16.10 2.48 0.03
C THR A 193 -17.05 1.63 -0.82
N GLN A 194 -16.56 0.52 -1.38
CA GLN A 194 -17.39 -0.42 -2.11
C GLN A 194 -18.44 -1.06 -1.21
N HIS A 195 -18.05 -1.53 -0.01
CA HIS A 195 -18.99 -2.11 0.94
C HIS A 195 -20.12 -1.13 1.28
N LEU A 196 -19.80 0.15 1.47
CA LEU A 196 -20.77 1.20 1.77
C LEU A 196 -21.65 1.60 0.59
N THR A 197 -21.17 1.46 -0.65
CA THR A 197 -21.88 1.90 -1.86
C THR A 197 -22.52 0.77 -2.66
N GLN A 198 -22.32 -0.49 -2.27
CA GLN A 198 -22.83 -1.68 -2.98
C GLN A 198 -24.36 -1.71 -3.09
N THR A 199 -25.09 -0.97 -2.25
CA THR A 199 -26.55 -0.82 -2.36
C THR A 199 -26.98 0.13 -3.47
N ASN A 200 -26.08 0.99 -3.95
CA ASN A 200 -26.37 2.12 -4.84
C ASN A 200 -25.62 1.90 -6.15
N ASN A 201 -26.22 1.24 -7.15
CA ASN A 201 -25.77 1.14 -8.56
C ASN A 201 -24.24 0.98 -8.79
N ALA A 202 -23.81 -0.13 -9.40
CA ALA A 202 -22.40 -0.42 -9.68
C ALA A 202 -21.57 0.75 -10.25
N LYS A 203 -22.16 1.63 -11.07
CA LYS A 203 -21.49 2.84 -11.58
C LYS A 203 -21.17 3.85 -10.47
N HIS A 204 -22.10 4.13 -9.57
CA HIS A 204 -21.86 5.04 -8.45
C HIS A 204 -20.81 4.50 -7.49
N SER A 205 -20.82 3.19 -7.22
CA SER A 205 -19.79 2.55 -6.41
C SER A 205 -18.38 2.72 -6.99
N VAL A 206 -18.24 2.57 -8.33
CA VAL A 206 -16.97 2.81 -9.02
C VAL A 206 -16.54 4.27 -8.88
N VAL A 207 -17.44 5.23 -9.12
CA VAL A 207 -17.13 6.66 -9.03
C VAL A 207 -16.73 7.05 -7.60
N ALA A 208 -17.53 6.69 -6.60
CA ALA A 208 -17.26 6.99 -5.19
C ALA A 208 -15.92 6.40 -4.74
N THR A 209 -15.66 5.14 -5.10
CA THR A 209 -14.39 4.47 -4.78
C THR A 209 -13.21 5.16 -5.47
N SER A 210 -13.36 5.52 -6.73
CA SER A 210 -12.30 6.19 -7.49
C SER A 210 -11.98 7.56 -6.88
N VAL A 211 -13.01 8.35 -6.53
CA VAL A 211 -12.85 9.64 -5.87
C VAL A 211 -12.17 9.48 -4.50
N ALA A 212 -12.63 8.55 -3.66
CA ALA A 212 -12.06 8.33 -2.33
C ALA A 212 -10.58 7.93 -2.39
N VAL A 213 -10.24 6.97 -3.27
CA VAL A 213 -8.87 6.49 -3.45
C VAL A 213 -7.98 7.58 -4.03
N LEU A 214 -8.40 8.23 -5.12
CA LEU A 214 -7.58 9.25 -5.77
C LEU A 214 -7.36 10.45 -4.86
N ALA A 215 -8.39 10.93 -4.16
CA ALA A 215 -8.28 12.07 -3.25
C ALA A 215 -7.27 11.81 -2.13
N LEU A 216 -7.27 10.61 -1.54
CA LEU A 216 -6.29 10.26 -0.51
C LEU A 216 -4.90 10.01 -1.13
N ALA A 217 -4.82 9.27 -2.23
CA ALA A 217 -3.57 8.90 -2.86
C ALA A 217 -2.75 10.11 -3.35
N THR A 218 -3.42 11.15 -3.83
CA THR A 218 -2.77 12.37 -4.34
C THR A 218 -2.71 13.51 -3.32
N SER A 219 -3.24 13.31 -2.11
CA SER A 219 -3.09 14.26 -1.02
C SER A 219 -1.61 14.45 -0.70
N THR A 220 -1.18 15.72 -0.64
CA THR A 220 0.22 16.09 -0.43
C THR A 220 0.79 15.48 0.85
N THR A 221 0.00 15.49 1.93
CA THR A 221 0.43 14.93 3.21
C THR A 221 0.54 13.41 3.13
N PHE A 222 -0.47 12.73 2.57
CA PHE A 222 -0.45 11.27 2.49
C PHE A 222 0.69 10.78 1.60
N TRP A 223 0.89 11.38 0.43
CA TRP A 223 1.99 11.05 -0.48
C TRP A 223 3.33 11.27 0.20
N ALA A 224 3.55 12.42 0.85
CA ALA A 224 4.81 12.69 1.55
C ALA A 224 5.14 11.61 2.59
N GLN A 225 4.15 11.13 3.33
CA GLN A 225 4.37 10.03 4.29
C GLN A 225 4.52 8.65 3.62
N ALA A 226 3.95 8.45 2.42
CA ALA A 226 4.02 7.19 1.69
C ALA A 226 5.40 6.89 1.08
N VAL A 227 6.24 7.92 0.88
CA VAL A 227 7.54 7.79 0.18
C VAL A 227 8.75 7.80 1.11
N MET A 228 8.54 7.91 2.42
CA MET A 228 9.57 8.03 3.45
C MET A 228 9.26 7.09 4.63
N ALA A 229 10.28 6.63 5.34
CA ALA A 229 10.16 5.88 6.57
C ALA A 229 9.37 6.66 7.62
N ASN A 230 8.08 6.34 7.79
CA ASN A 230 7.24 7.10 8.69
C ASN A 230 6.17 6.27 9.40
N ILE A 231 6.00 6.53 10.69
CA ILE A 231 5.00 5.93 11.57
C ILE A 231 3.56 6.34 11.23
N ARG A 232 3.32 7.43 10.49
CA ARG A 232 1.96 7.88 10.16
C ARG A 232 1.23 6.93 9.21
N ILE A 233 1.93 6.28 8.27
CA ILE A 233 1.29 5.34 7.34
C ILE A 233 0.74 4.09 8.03
N PRO A 234 1.47 3.40 8.93
CA PRO A 234 0.89 2.32 9.72
C PRO A 234 -0.37 2.75 10.50
N THR A 235 -0.42 3.97 11.05
CA THR A 235 -1.65 4.46 11.70
C THR A 235 -2.83 4.52 10.74
N ALA A 236 -2.61 4.90 9.48
CA ALA A 236 -3.64 4.91 8.45
C ALA A 236 -4.10 3.50 8.08
N VAL A 237 -3.20 2.51 8.02
CA VAL A 237 -3.55 1.10 7.83
C VAL A 237 -4.46 0.61 8.96
N PHE A 238 -4.07 0.83 10.21
CA PHE A 238 -4.87 0.38 11.36
C PHE A 238 -6.23 1.08 11.42
N ALA A 239 -6.28 2.39 11.19
CA ALA A 239 -7.54 3.13 11.17
C ALA A 239 -8.48 2.61 10.07
N THR A 240 -7.99 2.44 8.84
CA THR A 240 -8.81 1.99 7.71
C THR A 240 -9.23 0.53 7.84
N LEU A 241 -8.37 -0.35 8.37
CA LEU A 241 -8.72 -1.73 8.66
C LEU A 241 -9.76 -1.83 9.80
N ALA A 242 -9.65 -0.98 10.82
CA ALA A 242 -10.63 -0.90 11.90
C ALA A 242 -12.00 -0.44 11.38
N PHE A 243 -12.05 0.62 10.55
CA PHE A 243 -13.29 1.03 9.88
C PHE A 243 -13.88 -0.11 9.04
N TYR A 244 -13.06 -0.77 8.22
CA TYR A 244 -13.50 -1.90 7.42
C TYR A 244 -14.12 -3.00 8.29
N ALA A 245 -13.45 -3.41 9.37
CA ALA A 245 -13.95 -4.40 10.31
C ALA A 245 -15.28 -3.96 10.95
N LEU A 246 -15.42 -2.71 11.37
CA LEU A 246 -16.65 -2.19 11.97
C LEU A 246 -17.83 -2.13 11.01
N PHE A 247 -17.60 -1.79 9.74
CA PHE A 247 -18.67 -1.82 8.74
C PHE A 247 -19.12 -3.24 8.44
N ARG A 248 -18.19 -4.20 8.39
CA ARG A 248 -18.51 -5.62 8.24
C ARG A 248 -19.23 -6.17 9.46
N PHE A 249 -18.81 -5.78 10.66
CA PHE A 249 -19.52 -6.04 11.91
C PHE A 249 -20.95 -5.51 11.85
N HIS A 250 -21.14 -4.23 11.50
CA HIS A 250 -22.46 -3.62 11.40
C HIS A 250 -23.39 -4.38 10.45
N THR A 251 -22.90 -4.76 9.27
CA THR A 251 -23.67 -5.54 8.30
C THR A 251 -24.00 -6.93 8.83
N ALA A 252 -23.05 -7.64 9.45
CA ALA A 252 -23.29 -8.96 10.03
C ALA A 252 -24.34 -8.91 11.16
N THR A 253 -24.25 -7.92 12.04
CA THR A 253 -25.23 -7.69 13.12
C THR A 253 -26.62 -7.39 12.55
N ARG A 254 -26.73 -6.56 11.51
CA ARG A 254 -28.00 -6.27 10.82
C ARG A 254 -28.61 -7.53 10.18
N LEU A 255 -27.78 -8.43 9.69
CA LEU A 255 -28.18 -9.72 9.12
C LEU A 255 -28.39 -10.82 10.17
N THR A 256 -28.29 -10.49 11.46
CA THR A 256 -28.41 -11.44 12.59
C THR A 256 -27.37 -12.58 12.57
N ASP A 257 -26.27 -12.41 11.83
CA ASP A 257 -25.16 -13.37 11.74
C ASP A 257 -24.14 -13.08 12.86
N THR A 258 -24.48 -13.53 14.07
CA THR A 258 -23.64 -13.34 15.27
C THR A 258 -22.23 -13.93 15.11
N PRO A 259 -22.04 -15.16 14.58
CA PRO A 259 -20.70 -15.71 14.38
C PRO A 259 -19.80 -14.86 13.47
N SER A 260 -20.35 -14.27 12.41
CA SER A 260 -19.61 -13.36 11.53
C SER A 260 -19.32 -12.04 12.22
N ALA A 261 -20.30 -11.44 12.91
CA ALA A 261 -20.13 -10.21 13.68
C ALA A 261 -18.97 -10.34 14.68
N ASP A 262 -18.92 -11.43 15.43
CA ASP A 262 -17.88 -11.68 16.44
C ASP A 262 -16.48 -11.87 15.81
N ARG A 263 -16.39 -12.41 14.58
CA ARG A 263 -15.11 -12.48 13.85
C ARG A 263 -14.61 -11.09 13.48
N TRP A 264 -15.50 -10.19 13.07
CA TRP A 264 -15.14 -8.80 12.75
C TRP A 264 -14.76 -8.02 14.01
N LEU A 265 -15.39 -8.28 15.16
CA LEU A 265 -14.95 -7.74 16.45
C LEU A 265 -13.57 -8.23 16.85
N ALA A 266 -13.25 -9.51 16.59
CA ALA A 266 -11.91 -10.03 16.82
C ALA A 266 -10.87 -9.37 15.91
N LEU A 267 -11.18 -9.17 14.62
CA LEU A 267 -10.28 -8.43 13.72
C LEU A 267 -10.10 -6.97 14.17
N PHE A 268 -11.19 -6.30 14.57
CA PHE A 268 -11.13 -4.94 15.12
C PHE A 268 -10.23 -4.88 16.35
N ALA A 269 -10.40 -5.80 17.31
CA ALA A 269 -9.59 -5.85 18.53
C ALA A 269 -8.11 -6.12 18.23
N LEU A 270 -7.80 -7.06 17.33
CA LEU A 270 -6.42 -7.30 16.87
C LEU A 270 -5.82 -6.04 16.22
N THR A 271 -6.59 -5.39 15.35
CA THR A 271 -6.14 -4.20 14.60
C THR A 271 -5.85 -3.04 15.55
N MET A 272 -6.75 -2.77 16.49
CA MET A 272 -6.58 -1.67 17.44
C MET A 272 -5.47 -1.95 18.43
N SER A 273 -5.35 -3.17 18.96
CA SER A 273 -4.25 -3.54 19.87
C SER A 273 -2.88 -3.45 19.19
N LEU A 274 -2.71 -3.98 17.97
CA LEU A 274 -1.50 -3.77 17.17
C LEU A 274 -1.24 -2.28 16.95
N GLY A 275 -2.28 -1.52 16.61
CA GLY A 275 -2.22 -0.08 16.46
C GLY A 275 -1.75 0.65 17.72
N LEU A 276 -2.15 0.21 18.90
CA LEU A 276 -1.71 0.79 20.18
C LEU A 276 -0.25 0.50 20.49
N THR A 277 0.28 -0.66 20.06
CA THR A 277 1.73 -0.93 20.14
C THR A 277 2.55 -0.06 19.17
N HIS A 278 1.88 0.58 18.22
CA HIS A 278 2.49 1.47 17.26
C HIS A 278 2.34 2.93 17.66
N HIS A 279 1.12 3.44 17.87
CA HIS A 279 0.90 4.85 18.20
C HIS A 279 -0.37 5.06 19.05
N LEU A 280 -0.22 5.74 20.19
CA LEU A 280 -1.29 5.93 21.18
C LEU A 280 -2.46 6.77 20.68
N SER A 281 -2.30 7.59 19.64
CA SER A 281 -3.42 8.33 19.03
C SER A 281 -4.57 7.43 18.58
N LEU A 282 -4.30 6.15 18.30
CA LEU A 282 -5.34 5.17 17.98
C LEU A 282 -6.21 4.80 19.18
N ALA A 283 -5.81 5.10 20.43
CA ALA A 283 -6.63 4.88 21.62
C ALA A 283 -7.91 5.72 21.62
N PHE A 284 -7.80 6.99 21.24
CA PHE A 284 -8.98 7.85 21.13
C PHE A 284 -9.95 7.32 20.05
N MET A 285 -9.40 6.88 18.91
CA MET A 285 -10.18 6.25 17.85
C MET A 285 -10.84 4.95 18.35
N ALA A 286 -10.10 4.11 19.08
CA ALA A 286 -10.60 2.86 19.66
C ALA A 286 -11.78 3.11 20.60
N LEU A 287 -11.71 4.17 21.42
CA LEU A 287 -12.78 4.56 22.33
C LEU A 287 -14.05 4.92 21.57
N VAL A 288 -13.97 5.82 20.58
CA VAL A 288 -15.12 6.26 19.78
C VAL A 288 -15.72 5.08 19.00
N MET A 289 -14.87 4.23 18.41
CA MET A 289 -15.29 3.02 17.71
C MET A 289 -15.90 1.97 18.64
N GLY A 290 -15.42 1.86 19.88
CA GLY A 290 -15.99 1.04 20.93
C GLY A 290 -17.41 1.48 21.29
N LEU A 291 -17.63 2.79 21.45
CA LEU A 291 -18.97 3.34 21.66
C LEU A 291 -19.91 3.02 20.49
N PHE A 292 -19.42 3.04 19.25
CA PHE A 292 -20.20 2.60 18.08
C PHE A 292 -20.58 1.12 18.15
N ILE A 293 -19.68 0.23 18.58
CA ILE A 293 -20.00 -1.20 18.78
C ILE A 293 -21.15 -1.35 19.77
N LEU A 294 -21.09 -0.63 20.89
CA LEU A 294 -22.13 -0.66 21.92
C LEU A 294 -23.46 -0.08 21.45
N TRP A 295 -23.42 0.92 20.58
CA TRP A 295 -24.62 1.48 19.97
C TRP A 295 -25.28 0.51 18.98
N VAL A 296 -24.48 -0.22 18.19
CA VAL A 296 -24.97 -1.19 17.19
C VAL A 296 -25.44 -2.49 17.84
N ASP A 297 -24.74 -2.97 18.85
CA ASP A 297 -25.04 -4.22 19.56
C ASP A 297 -24.90 -4.06 21.09
N PRO A 298 -25.90 -3.42 21.76
CA PRO A 298 -25.85 -3.21 23.21
C PRO A 298 -25.80 -4.52 24.02
N ARG A 299 -26.32 -5.61 23.44
CA ARG A 299 -26.34 -6.94 24.07
C ARG A 299 -24.94 -7.56 24.15
N PHE A 300 -23.97 -7.05 23.40
CA PHE A 300 -22.58 -7.49 23.47
C PHE A 300 -22.03 -7.41 24.90
N LEU A 301 -22.38 -6.38 25.69
CA LEU A 301 -21.93 -6.25 27.07
C LEU A 301 -22.51 -7.30 28.02
N LEU A 302 -23.66 -7.86 27.69
CA LEU A 302 -24.36 -8.84 28.52
C LEU A 302 -24.02 -10.28 28.13
N ALA A 303 -23.19 -10.48 27.10
CA ALA A 303 -22.86 -11.76 26.52
C ALA A 303 -21.34 -12.05 26.61
N PRO A 304 -20.82 -12.39 27.81
CA PRO A 304 -19.37 -12.56 28.04
C PRO A 304 -18.74 -13.67 27.21
N SER A 305 -19.51 -14.67 26.78
CA SER A 305 -19.06 -15.72 25.87
C SER A 305 -18.52 -15.15 24.54
N ARG A 306 -19.01 -14.00 24.10
CA ARG A 306 -18.61 -13.32 22.85
C ARG A 306 -17.31 -12.53 22.99
N TRP A 307 -16.82 -12.29 24.21
CA TRP A 307 -15.63 -11.49 24.46
C TRP A 307 -14.33 -12.27 24.27
N THR A 308 -14.40 -13.59 24.35
CA THR A 308 -13.23 -14.49 24.27
C THR A 308 -12.36 -14.21 23.04
N ARG A 309 -12.95 -14.17 21.83
CA ARG A 309 -12.21 -13.93 20.59
C ARG A 309 -11.60 -12.52 20.52
N PRO A 310 -12.36 -11.42 20.75
CA PRO A 310 -11.77 -10.08 20.85
C PRO A 310 -10.66 -9.95 21.89
N CYS A 311 -10.82 -10.53 23.07
CA CYS A 311 -9.80 -10.47 24.13
C CYS A 311 -8.52 -11.20 23.72
N LEU A 312 -8.62 -12.43 23.20
CA LEU A 312 -7.46 -13.18 22.71
C LEU A 312 -6.76 -12.46 21.55
N ALA A 313 -7.55 -11.89 20.63
CA ALA A 313 -7.05 -11.07 19.53
C ALA A 313 -6.32 -9.81 20.02
N ALA A 314 -6.86 -9.14 21.05
CA ALA A 314 -6.23 -7.98 21.66
C ALA A 314 -4.90 -8.35 22.34
N LEU A 315 -4.87 -9.44 23.11
CA LEU A 315 -3.65 -9.93 23.75
C LEU A 315 -2.58 -10.28 22.71
N LEU A 316 -2.97 -10.94 21.61
CA LEU A 316 -2.08 -11.23 20.50
C LEU A 316 -1.51 -9.96 19.87
N GLY A 317 -2.34 -8.94 19.68
CA GLY A 317 -1.89 -7.67 19.10
C GLY A 317 -1.01 -6.83 20.01
N LEU A 318 -0.98 -7.10 21.32
CA LEU A 318 -0.07 -6.45 22.28
C LEU A 318 1.32 -7.11 22.33
N LEU A 319 1.52 -8.29 21.74
CA LEU A 319 2.81 -9.00 21.76
C LEU A 319 4.01 -8.17 21.26
N PRO A 320 3.90 -7.28 20.26
CA PRO A 320 5.03 -6.44 19.86
C PRO A 320 5.64 -5.63 21.00
N LEU A 321 4.88 -5.27 22.04
CA LEU A 321 5.41 -4.55 23.20
C LEU A 321 6.53 -5.32 23.94
N LEU A 322 6.55 -6.65 23.82
CA LEU A 322 7.61 -7.48 24.40
C LEU A 322 8.99 -7.18 23.81
N TYR A 323 9.04 -6.55 22.63
CA TYR A 323 10.28 -6.11 22.02
C TYR A 323 11.03 -5.09 22.88
N LEU A 324 10.32 -4.17 23.56
CA LEU A 324 10.95 -3.09 24.33
C LEU A 324 11.90 -3.61 25.44
N PRO A 325 11.47 -4.47 26.38
CA PRO A 325 12.36 -5.05 27.41
C PRO A 325 13.41 -6.05 26.89
N LEU A 326 13.24 -6.52 25.65
CA LEU A 326 14.23 -7.37 24.97
C LEU A 326 15.33 -6.52 24.34
N ALA A 327 14.96 -5.35 23.79
CA ALA A 327 15.89 -4.39 23.18
C ALA A 327 16.68 -3.60 24.24
N ASP A 328 16.02 -3.24 25.35
CA ASP A 328 16.65 -2.54 26.46
C ASP A 328 16.28 -3.21 27.81
N PRO A 329 17.24 -3.85 28.50
CA PRO A 329 16.99 -4.50 29.79
C PRO A 329 16.49 -3.56 30.89
N THR A 330 16.73 -2.24 30.80
CA THR A 330 16.21 -1.27 31.77
C THR A 330 14.69 -1.19 31.74
N LEU A 331 14.07 -1.46 30.58
CA LEU A 331 12.62 -1.51 30.39
C LEU A 331 11.99 -2.81 30.91
N ARG A 332 12.75 -3.68 31.59
CA ARG A 332 12.18 -4.80 32.36
C ARG A 332 11.53 -4.35 33.66
N ASP A 333 11.93 -3.18 34.17
CA ASP A 333 11.21 -2.54 35.26
C ASP A 333 9.84 -2.02 34.77
N PRO A 334 8.71 -2.40 35.40
CA PRO A 334 7.38 -2.01 34.93
C PRO A 334 7.13 -0.50 34.89
N ALA A 335 7.72 0.27 35.82
CA ALA A 335 7.53 1.72 35.85
C ALA A 335 8.31 2.40 34.72
N ALA A 336 9.55 1.98 34.49
CA ALA A 336 10.36 2.44 33.36
C ALA A 336 9.70 2.07 32.01
N PHE A 337 9.23 0.82 31.88
CA PHE A 337 8.47 0.37 30.70
C PHE A 337 7.26 1.26 30.43
N LEU A 338 6.44 1.50 31.45
CA LEU A 338 5.19 2.26 31.29
C LEU A 338 5.48 3.73 30.96
N ALA A 339 6.45 4.35 31.64
CA ALA A 339 6.87 5.71 31.35
C ALA A 339 7.35 5.83 29.90
N TYR A 340 8.16 4.88 29.45
CA TYR A 340 8.68 4.83 28.10
C TYR A 340 7.58 4.60 27.05
N ALA A 341 6.76 3.56 27.21
CA ALA A 341 5.71 3.18 26.27
C ALA A 341 4.59 4.22 26.16
N LEU A 342 4.39 5.04 27.20
CA LEU A 342 3.44 6.16 27.19
C LEU A 342 4.10 7.49 26.78
N GLY A 343 5.41 7.52 26.55
CA GLY A 343 6.15 8.74 26.22
C GLY A 343 6.16 9.78 27.35
N LEU A 344 6.01 9.36 28.60
CA LEU A 344 5.98 10.26 29.75
C LEU A 344 7.36 10.91 29.96
N GLY A 345 7.40 12.24 30.01
CA GLY A 345 8.62 13.00 30.26
C GLY A 345 9.53 13.18 29.04
N PHE A 346 9.12 12.77 27.83
CA PHE A 346 9.88 13.02 26.61
C PHE A 346 9.93 14.52 26.29
N GLN A 347 11.14 15.07 26.17
CA GLN A 347 11.37 16.51 25.89
C GLN A 347 11.86 16.81 24.45
N GLY A 348 11.79 15.83 23.54
CA GLY A 348 12.10 16.09 22.12
C GLY A 348 13.60 16.19 21.81
N ASP A 349 14.44 15.41 22.49
CA ASP A 349 15.89 15.49 22.28
C ASP A 349 16.28 14.70 21.01
N PHE A 350 16.70 15.42 19.97
CA PHE A 350 16.94 14.93 18.61
C PHE A 350 18.03 13.85 18.47
N PHE A 351 18.79 13.58 19.53
CA PHE A 351 19.97 12.72 19.51
C PHE A 351 19.98 11.62 20.58
N TYR A 352 18.84 11.31 21.21
CA TYR A 352 18.77 10.19 22.15
C TYR A 352 18.82 8.85 21.39
N PHE A 353 20.03 8.37 21.09
CA PHE A 353 20.26 7.05 20.50
C PHE A 353 20.83 6.11 21.57
N HIS A 354 20.04 5.12 22.00
CA HIS A 354 20.57 4.00 22.78
C HIS A 354 20.87 2.84 21.83
N THR A 355 22.14 2.66 21.48
CA THR A 355 22.58 1.42 20.81
C THR A 355 22.72 0.34 21.86
N ALA A 356 22.03 -0.79 21.70
CA ALA A 356 22.25 -1.97 22.53
C ALA A 356 23.71 -2.42 22.36
N ALA A 357 24.49 -2.34 23.43
CA ALA A 357 25.88 -2.79 23.48
C ALA A 357 25.95 -4.28 23.82
#